data_AF-A0A8W8JF48-F1
#
_entry.id   AF-A0A8W8JF48-F1
#
_cell.length_a   1.000
_cell.length_b   1.000
_cell.length_c   1.000
_cell.angle_alpha   90.00
_cell.angle_beta   90.00
_cell.angle_gamma   90.00
#
_symmetry.space_group_name_H-M   'P 1'
#
loop_
_entity.id
_entity.type
_entity.pdbx_description
1 polymer ?
#
loop_
_entity_poly.entity_id
_entity_poly.type
_entity_poly.pdbx_seq_one_letter_code
_entity_poly.pdbx_strand_id
1 'polypeptide(L)'
;QINKEVRFKENNLILSSMDIQSIEPVDAKMRDSLSKSVQLAIEISTNSIEAAASHEAARNEQIARGELERQKLYNEKESEKERCKLLELQAVTAAVESSGQAKAEAQAQAERIIIECESEIEAAKLRAEAAGIEHNAQLTTQEALRKQELDYARNMNRLEIHKEREMTNIEVKKFKDMISTIGGNVLAAIATAGPANQVNMLKALGLESVLITDGNSPVNLFDTASGLVGQNQ
;
A
#
# COMPACT_ATOMS: atom_id res chain seq x y z
N GLN A 1 -5.77 -8.82 -130.49
CA GLN A 1 -4.83 -9.78 -131.11
C GLN A 1 -3.57 -9.00 -131.47
N ILE A 2 -2.49 -9.22 -130.73
CA ILE A 2 -1.19 -8.62 -131.02
C ILE A 2 -0.61 -9.43 -132.18
N ASN A 3 -0.42 -8.80 -133.34
CA ASN A 3 0.20 -9.45 -134.50
C ASN A 3 1.60 -9.91 -134.07
N LYS A 4 1.78 -11.24 -133.95
CA LYS A 4 3.06 -11.85 -133.55
C LYS A 4 4.14 -11.68 -134.59
N GLU A 5 3.76 -11.42 -135.84
CA GLU A 5 4.70 -11.29 -136.95
C GLU A 5 4.35 -10.06 -137.80
N VAL A 6 5.34 -9.20 -138.04
CA VAL A 6 5.19 -8.02 -138.91
C VAL A 6 5.75 -8.38 -140.28
N ARG A 7 4.88 -8.49 -141.29
CA ARG A 7 5.28 -8.81 -142.68
C ARG A 7 5.23 -7.57 -143.57
N PHE A 8 6.34 -7.26 -144.23
CA PHE A 8 6.41 -6.23 -145.27
C PHE A 8 6.04 -6.84 -146.63
N LYS A 9 5.01 -6.28 -147.28
CA LYS A 9 4.42 -6.84 -148.51
C LYS A 9 5.26 -6.61 -149.77
N GLU A 10 6.14 -5.60 -149.79
CA GLU A 10 6.93 -5.25 -150.98
C GLU A 10 8.16 -6.15 -151.19
N ASN A 11 8.73 -6.69 -150.11
CA ASN A 11 9.93 -7.52 -150.14
C ASN A 11 9.78 -8.86 -149.40
N ASN A 12 8.58 -9.19 -148.92
CA ASN A 12 8.26 -10.38 -148.13
C ASN A 12 9.11 -10.57 -146.85
N LEU A 13 9.70 -9.50 -146.28
CA LEU A 13 10.41 -9.59 -145.00
C LEU A 13 9.41 -9.84 -143.85
N ILE A 14 9.69 -10.83 -143.01
CA ILE A 14 8.87 -11.20 -141.85
C ILE A 14 9.69 -11.00 -140.58
N LEU A 15 9.23 -10.12 -139.69
CA LEU A 15 9.78 -9.98 -138.34
C LEU A 15 9.05 -10.95 -137.41
N SER A 16 9.77 -11.95 -136.88
CA SER A 16 9.20 -13.05 -136.07
C SER A 16 9.18 -12.77 -134.56
N SER A 17 10.19 -12.08 -134.04
CA SER A 17 10.30 -11.69 -132.65
C SER A 17 11.13 -10.42 -132.55
N MET A 18 10.88 -9.63 -131.51
CA MET A 18 11.61 -8.41 -131.23
C MET A 18 12.19 -8.51 -129.83
N ASP A 19 13.50 -8.64 -129.74
CA ASP A 19 14.22 -8.74 -128.47
C ASP A 19 14.78 -7.36 -128.12
N ILE A 20 14.29 -6.78 -127.03
CA ILE A 20 14.83 -5.54 -126.49
C ILE A 20 16.10 -5.88 -125.73
N GLN A 21 17.26 -5.51 -126.28
CA GLN A 21 18.57 -5.82 -125.68
C GLN A 21 18.96 -4.83 -124.58
N SER A 22 18.60 -3.56 -124.74
CA SER A 22 18.85 -2.52 -123.74
C SER A 22 17.76 -1.45 -123.79
N ILE A 23 17.53 -0.82 -122.64
CA ILE A 23 16.68 0.35 -122.54
C ILE A 23 17.48 1.39 -121.76
N GLU A 24 17.86 2.47 -122.44
CA GLU A 24 18.60 3.56 -121.83
C GLU A 24 17.86 4.87 -122.06
N PRO A 25 17.68 5.70 -121.02
CA PRO A 25 17.08 7.01 -121.20
C PRO A 25 18.02 7.91 -122.01
N VAL A 26 17.48 8.50 -123.08
CA VAL A 26 18.23 9.38 -123.99
C VAL A 26 18.59 10.72 -123.32
N ASP A 27 17.78 11.19 -122.39
CA ASP A 27 18.01 12.43 -121.64
C ASP A 27 18.83 12.17 -120.37
N ALA A 28 19.97 12.85 -120.23
CA ALA A 28 20.82 12.80 -119.05
C ALA A 28 20.06 13.18 -117.77
N LYS A 29 19.12 14.14 -117.85
CA LYS A 29 18.30 14.52 -116.68
C LYS A 29 17.39 13.39 -116.23
N MET A 30 16.81 12.62 -117.16
CA MET A 30 15.95 11.48 -116.84
C MET A 30 16.74 10.34 -116.18
N ARG A 31 17.96 10.08 -116.65
CA ARG A 31 18.88 9.11 -116.03
C ARG A 31 19.19 9.47 -114.58
N ASP A 32 19.50 10.74 -114.32
CA ASP A 32 19.81 11.23 -112.97
C ASP A 32 18.60 11.17 -112.04
N SER A 33 17.41 11.50 -112.53
CA SER A 33 16.16 11.37 -111.77
C SER A 33 15.84 9.92 -111.40
N LEU A 34 16.05 8.96 -112.32
CA LEU A 34 15.87 7.54 -112.03
C LEU A 34 16.88 7.04 -111.00
N SER A 35 18.15 7.44 -111.11
CA SER A 35 19.19 7.11 -110.13
C SER A 35 18.84 7.62 -108.72
N LYS A 36 18.41 8.88 -108.61
CA LYS A 36 17.93 9.46 -107.35
C LYS A 36 16.72 8.72 -106.79
N SER A 37 15.78 8.30 -107.65
CA SER A 37 14.62 7.51 -107.22
C SER A 37 15.02 6.15 -106.65
N VAL A 38 16.01 5.48 -107.23
CA VAL A 38 16.52 4.20 -106.71
C VAL A 38 17.23 4.41 -105.37
N GLN A 39 18.05 5.46 -105.25
CA GLN A 39 18.70 5.81 -103.98
C GLN A 39 17.69 6.08 -102.87
N LEU A 40 16.65 6.88 -103.15
CA LEU A 40 15.57 7.16 -102.22
C LEU A 40 14.80 5.88 -101.85
N ALA A 41 14.56 4.96 -102.79
CA ALA A 41 13.89 3.69 -102.48
C ALA A 41 14.72 2.81 -101.53
N ILE A 42 16.05 2.78 -101.66
CA ILE A 42 16.95 2.08 -100.74
C ILE A 42 16.96 2.75 -99.37
N GLU A 43 16.98 4.08 -99.33
CA GLU A 43 16.93 4.85 -98.09
C GLU A 43 15.60 4.62 -97.34
N ILE A 44 14.47 4.66 -98.04
CA ILE A 44 13.15 4.33 -97.47
C ILE A 44 13.13 2.90 -96.94
N SER A 45 13.70 1.94 -97.68
CA SER A 45 13.76 0.54 -97.25
C SER A 45 14.62 0.36 -96.00
N THR A 46 15.78 1.02 -95.96
CA THR A 46 16.69 1.00 -94.79
C THR A 46 16.02 1.63 -93.57
N ASN A 47 15.43 2.83 -93.74
CA ASN A 47 14.71 3.54 -92.68
C ASN A 47 13.51 2.73 -92.18
N SER A 48 12.81 2.00 -93.06
CA SER A 48 11.71 1.12 -92.67
C SER A 48 12.18 -0.07 -91.83
N ILE A 49 13.32 -0.67 -92.17
CA ILE A 49 13.91 -1.77 -91.39
C ILE A 49 14.38 -1.26 -90.03
N GLU A 50 15.06 -0.12 -89.99
CA GLU A 50 15.54 0.51 -88.76
C GLU A 50 14.38 0.88 -87.83
N ALA A 51 13.32 1.50 -88.36
CA ALA A 51 12.12 1.82 -87.59
C ALA A 51 11.45 0.57 -87.03
N ALA A 52 11.34 -0.50 -87.83
CA ALA A 52 10.78 -1.77 -87.35
C ALA A 52 11.61 -2.39 -86.21
N ALA A 53 12.94 -2.43 -86.36
CA ALA A 53 13.85 -2.93 -85.33
C ALA A 53 13.79 -2.07 -84.05
N SER A 54 13.73 -0.75 -84.20
CA SER A 54 13.58 0.19 -83.08
C SER A 54 12.25 -0.02 -82.33
N HIS A 55 11.14 -0.21 -83.07
CA HIS A 55 9.84 -0.50 -82.47
C HIS A 55 9.80 -1.86 -81.77
N GLU A 56 10.46 -2.88 -82.32
CA GLU A 56 10.58 -4.19 -81.69
C GLU A 56 11.42 -4.11 -80.40
N ALA A 57 12.54 -3.39 -80.44
CA ALA A 57 13.37 -3.15 -79.27
C ALA A 57 12.59 -2.41 -78.16
N ALA A 58 11.85 -1.35 -78.50
CA ALA A 58 11.03 -0.59 -77.56
C ALA A 58 9.92 -1.46 -76.94
N ARG A 59 9.29 -2.33 -77.74
CA ARG A 59 8.28 -3.28 -77.25
C ARG A 59 8.91 -4.27 -76.27
N ASN A 60 10.06 -4.85 -76.60
CA ASN A 60 10.76 -5.80 -75.74
C ASN A 60 11.20 -5.14 -74.43
N GLU A 61 11.70 -3.90 -74.48
CA GLU A 61 12.04 -3.14 -73.29
C GLU A 61 10.81 -2.89 -72.40
N GLN A 62 9.67 -2.52 -72.99
CA GLN A 62 8.44 -2.31 -72.23
C GLN A 62 7.94 -3.59 -71.55
N ILE A 63 8.03 -4.74 -72.23
CA ILE A 63 7.68 -6.04 -71.66
C ILE A 63 8.61 -6.37 -70.48
N ALA A 64 9.93 -6.21 -70.68
CA ALA A 64 10.92 -6.48 -69.62
C ALA A 64 10.71 -5.57 -68.40
N ARG A 65 10.41 -4.29 -68.61
CA ARG A 65 10.07 -3.35 -67.53
C ARG A 65 8.80 -3.78 -66.79
N GLY A 66 7.76 -4.15 -67.52
CA GLY A 66 6.50 -4.63 -66.92
C GLY A 66 6.68 -5.91 -66.12
N GLU A 67 7.49 -6.85 -66.59
CA GLU A 67 7.82 -8.07 -65.86
C GLU A 67 8.61 -7.79 -64.59
N LEU A 68 9.60 -6.88 -64.66
CA LEU A 68 10.40 -6.47 -63.50
C LEU A 68 9.53 -5.79 -62.45
N GLU A 69 8.65 -4.86 -62.84
CA GLU A 69 7.71 -4.22 -61.93
C GLU A 69 6.78 -5.24 -61.26
N ARG A 70 6.27 -6.20 -62.03
CA ARG A 70 5.43 -7.27 -61.48
C ARG A 70 6.18 -8.13 -60.48
N GLN A 71 7.44 -8.48 -60.76
CA GLN A 71 8.29 -9.20 -59.82
C GLN A 71 8.57 -8.39 -58.55
N LYS A 72 8.84 -7.09 -58.68
CA LYS A 72 9.05 -6.20 -57.54
C LYS A 72 7.82 -6.15 -56.64
N LEU A 73 6.63 -5.97 -57.22
CA LEU A 73 5.36 -5.98 -56.48
C LEU A 73 5.11 -7.34 -55.79
N TYR A 74 5.46 -8.44 -56.44
CA TYR A 74 5.33 -9.77 -55.84
C TYR A 74 6.25 -9.93 -54.62
N ASN A 75 7.50 -9.52 -54.74
CA ASN A 75 8.47 -9.57 -53.64
C ASN A 75 8.06 -8.66 -52.48
N GLU A 76 7.59 -7.45 -52.77
CA GLU A 76 7.05 -6.53 -51.76
C GLU A 76 5.82 -7.11 -51.06
N LYS A 77 4.91 -7.73 -51.82
CA LYS A 77 3.74 -8.41 -51.25
C LYS A 77 4.13 -9.54 -50.30
N GLU A 78 5.07 -10.39 -50.68
CA GLU A 78 5.52 -11.49 -49.81
C GLU A 78 6.27 -10.94 -48.58
N SER A 79 7.08 -9.90 -48.73
CA SER A 79 7.75 -9.24 -47.61
C SER A 79 6.74 -8.62 -46.63
N GLU A 80 5.71 -7.95 -47.13
CA GLU A 80 4.67 -7.34 -46.30
C GLU A 80 3.80 -8.39 -45.60
N LYS A 81 3.54 -9.55 -46.23
CA LYS A 81 2.87 -10.67 -45.54
C LYS A 81 3.65 -11.16 -44.33
N GLU A 82 4.95 -11.38 -44.48
CA GLU A 82 5.80 -11.80 -43.35
C GLU A 82 5.92 -10.69 -42.29
N ARG A 83 5.95 -9.43 -42.72
CA ARG A 83 5.92 -8.28 -41.81
C ARG A 83 4.64 -8.22 -40.98
N CYS A 84 3.48 -8.47 -41.60
CA CYS A 84 2.21 -8.55 -40.86
C CYS A 84 2.25 -9.64 -39.79
N LYS A 85 2.72 -10.85 -40.11
CA LYS A 85 2.86 -11.94 -39.13
C LYS A 85 3.81 -11.56 -37.99
N LEU A 86 4.93 -10.92 -38.32
CA LEU A 86 5.87 -10.45 -37.31
C LEU A 86 5.23 -9.43 -36.37
N LEU A 87 4.46 -8.48 -36.90
CA LEU A 87 3.75 -7.47 -36.10
C LEU A 87 2.67 -8.10 -35.21
N GLU A 88 1.93 -9.09 -35.71
CA GLU A 88 0.96 -9.84 -34.91
C GLU A 88 1.65 -10.56 -33.74
N LEU A 89 2.75 -11.26 -34.02
CA LEU A 89 3.53 -11.93 -32.97
C LEU A 89 4.14 -10.95 -31.97
N GLN A 90 4.61 -9.79 -32.42
CA GLN A 90 5.10 -8.73 -31.54
C GLN A 90 3.99 -8.17 -30.66
N ALA A 91 2.80 -7.93 -31.20
CA ALA A 91 1.66 -7.45 -30.43
C ALA A 91 1.24 -8.46 -29.36
N VAL A 92 1.17 -9.75 -29.70
CA VAL A 92 0.87 -10.82 -28.74
C VAL A 92 1.97 -10.91 -27.68
N THR A 93 3.24 -10.86 -28.08
CA THR A 93 4.37 -10.93 -27.14
C THR A 93 4.37 -9.75 -26.18
N ALA A 94 4.14 -8.53 -26.67
CA ALA A 94 4.04 -7.33 -25.84
C ALA A 94 2.87 -7.41 -24.84
N ALA A 95 1.72 -7.96 -25.26
CA ALA A 95 0.58 -8.17 -24.37
C ALA A 95 0.92 -9.21 -23.27
N VAL A 96 1.56 -10.32 -23.65
CA VAL A 96 1.99 -11.36 -22.70
C VAL A 96 3.05 -10.80 -21.75
N GLU A 97 4.05 -10.07 -22.24
CA GLU A 97 5.11 -9.45 -21.45
C GLU A 97 4.52 -8.45 -20.44
N SER A 98 3.66 -7.55 -20.89
CA SER A 98 2.99 -6.58 -20.02
C SER A 98 2.15 -7.25 -18.94
N SER A 99 1.35 -8.26 -19.32
CA SER A 99 0.53 -9.01 -18.36
C SER A 99 1.38 -9.85 -17.40
N GLY A 100 2.49 -10.42 -17.89
CA GLY A 100 3.44 -11.20 -17.10
C GLY A 100 4.17 -10.33 -16.08
N GLN A 101 4.61 -9.15 -16.48
CA GLN A 101 5.23 -8.17 -15.59
C GLN A 101 4.24 -7.72 -14.51
N ALA A 102 3.03 -7.29 -14.90
CA ALA A 102 2.01 -6.85 -13.94
C ALA A 102 1.64 -7.96 -12.94
N LYS A 103 1.51 -9.21 -13.42
CA LYS A 103 1.22 -10.36 -12.57
C LYS A 103 2.39 -10.68 -11.62
N ALA A 104 3.62 -10.67 -12.12
CA ALA A 104 4.81 -10.91 -11.31
C ALA A 104 4.98 -9.84 -10.22
N GLU A 105 4.79 -8.57 -10.57
CA GLU A 105 4.83 -7.46 -9.61
C GLU A 105 3.72 -7.58 -8.56
N ALA A 106 2.49 -7.87 -8.97
CA ALA A 106 1.38 -8.07 -8.04
C ALA A 106 1.62 -9.26 -7.08
N GLN A 107 2.16 -10.37 -7.60
CA GLN A 107 2.51 -11.54 -6.79
C GLN A 107 3.65 -11.23 -5.80
N ALA A 108 4.71 -10.55 -6.26
CA ALA A 108 5.82 -10.16 -5.41
C ALA A 108 5.39 -9.19 -4.30
N GLN A 109 4.49 -8.25 -4.60
CA GLN A 109 3.93 -7.34 -3.59
C GLN A 109 3.06 -8.09 -2.59
N ALA A 110 2.21 -9.01 -3.04
CA ALA A 110 1.39 -9.82 -2.15
C ALA A 110 2.26 -10.68 -1.21
N GLU A 111 3.31 -11.32 -1.72
CA GLU A 111 4.22 -12.13 -0.93
C GLU A 111 5.03 -11.30 0.07
N ARG A 112 5.48 -10.10 -0.34
CA ARG A 112 6.12 -9.15 0.58
C ARG A 112 5.21 -8.81 1.76
N ILE A 113 3.94 -8.50 1.49
CA ILE A 113 2.96 -8.17 2.54
C ILE A 113 2.74 -9.36 3.47
N ILE A 114 2.65 -10.58 2.93
CA ILE A 114 2.50 -11.80 3.76
C ILE A 114 3.68 -11.93 4.72
N ILE A 115 4.91 -11.80 4.23
CA ILE A 115 6.13 -11.90 5.04
C ILE A 115 6.17 -10.80 6.10
N GLU A 116 5.82 -9.56 5.74
CA GLU A 116 5.74 -8.43 6.68
C GLU A 116 4.69 -8.71 7.77
N CYS A 117 3.50 -9.15 7.39
CA CYS A 117 2.44 -9.48 8.35
C CYS A 117 2.83 -10.64 9.27
N GLU A 118 3.42 -11.71 8.75
CA GLU A 118 3.90 -12.83 9.56
C GLU A 118 4.97 -12.37 10.56
N SER A 119 5.92 -11.56 10.09
CA SER A 119 6.98 -10.97 10.93
C SER A 119 6.39 -10.08 12.03
N GLU A 120 5.39 -9.26 11.71
CA GLU A 120 4.71 -8.42 12.70
C GLU A 120 3.95 -9.23 13.74
N ILE A 121 3.27 -10.31 13.32
CA ILE A 121 2.57 -11.22 14.23
C ILE A 121 3.57 -11.90 15.17
N GLU A 122 4.69 -12.40 14.66
CA GLU A 122 5.73 -13.01 15.50
C GLU A 122 6.34 -11.99 16.46
N ALA A 123 6.67 -10.79 15.99
CA ALA A 123 7.18 -9.73 16.85
C ALA A 123 6.17 -9.32 17.94
N ALA A 124 4.88 -9.27 17.61
CA ALA A 124 3.82 -8.97 18.58
C ALA A 124 3.69 -10.10 19.63
N LYS A 125 3.78 -11.37 19.23
CA LYS A 125 3.79 -12.51 20.16
C LYS A 125 4.97 -12.44 21.13
N LEU A 126 6.18 -12.21 20.61
CA LEU A 126 7.38 -12.08 21.44
C LEU A 126 7.30 -10.89 22.40
N ARG A 127 6.76 -9.75 21.96
CA ARG A 127 6.51 -8.60 22.84
C ARG A 127 5.49 -8.92 23.93
N ALA A 128 4.42 -9.62 23.61
CA ALA A 128 3.42 -10.03 24.60
C ALA A 128 4.00 -11.00 25.63
N GLU A 129 4.83 -11.96 25.19
CA GLU A 129 5.54 -12.88 26.08
C GLU A 129 6.53 -12.15 26.99
N ALA A 130 7.34 -11.25 26.43
CA ALA A 130 8.27 -10.43 27.21
C ALA A 130 7.54 -9.58 28.27
N ALA A 131 6.46 -8.89 27.87
CA ALA A 131 5.63 -8.13 28.80
C ALA A 131 5.00 -9.02 29.89
N GLY A 132 4.58 -10.23 29.54
CA GLY A 132 4.08 -11.22 30.49
C GLY A 132 5.14 -11.63 31.52
N ILE A 133 6.38 -11.88 31.08
CA ILE A 133 7.50 -12.21 31.97
C ILE A 133 7.83 -11.01 32.88
N GLU A 134 7.91 -9.80 32.33
CA GLU A 134 8.17 -8.58 33.11
C GLU A 134 7.11 -8.35 34.17
N HIS A 135 5.83 -8.45 33.81
CA HIS A 135 4.72 -8.29 34.76
C HIS A 135 4.72 -9.38 35.83
N ASN A 136 5.01 -10.63 35.48
CA ASN A 136 5.13 -11.71 36.46
C ASN A 136 6.31 -11.49 37.41
N ALA A 137 7.45 -11.00 36.91
CA ALA A 137 8.60 -10.64 37.75
C ALA A 137 8.28 -9.46 38.68
N GLN A 138 7.56 -8.44 38.20
CA GLN A 138 7.09 -7.34 39.03
C GLN A 138 6.09 -7.80 40.09
N LEU A 139 5.15 -8.68 39.73
CA LEU A 139 4.16 -9.22 40.67
C LEU A 139 4.85 -10.00 41.79
N THR A 140 5.77 -10.91 41.44
CA THR A 140 6.48 -11.74 42.43
C THR A 140 7.35 -10.89 43.38
N THR A 141 8.02 -9.87 42.86
CA THR A 141 8.78 -8.92 43.71
C THR A 141 7.87 -8.10 44.62
N GLN A 142 6.74 -7.63 44.12
CA GLN A 142 5.75 -6.89 44.90
C GLN A 142 5.10 -7.77 45.98
N GLU A 143 4.75 -9.01 45.67
CA GLU A 143 4.23 -9.99 46.62
C GLU A 143 5.23 -10.26 47.74
N ALA A 144 6.50 -10.45 47.40
CA ALA A 144 7.57 -10.64 48.39
C ALA A 144 7.71 -9.43 49.33
N LEU A 145 7.73 -8.22 48.77
CA LEU A 145 7.75 -6.97 49.54
C LEU A 145 6.54 -6.86 50.48
N ARG A 146 5.33 -7.06 49.94
CA ARG A 146 4.09 -6.96 50.73
C ARG A 146 4.01 -8.00 51.83
N LYS A 147 4.49 -9.22 51.56
CA LYS A 147 4.58 -10.27 52.57
C LYS A 147 5.51 -9.87 53.71
N GLN A 148 6.68 -9.32 53.39
CA GLN A 148 7.63 -8.83 54.39
C GLN A 148 7.07 -7.66 55.20
N GLU A 149 6.38 -6.71 54.56
CA GLU A 149 5.70 -5.61 55.25
C GLU A 149 4.63 -6.12 56.23
N LEU A 150 3.80 -7.09 55.80
CA LEU A 150 2.79 -7.70 56.66
C LEU A 150 3.41 -8.43 57.84
N ASP A 151 4.50 -9.17 57.63
CA ASP A 151 5.18 -9.88 58.71
C ASP A 151 5.85 -8.91 59.70
N TYR A 152 6.44 -7.83 59.21
CA TYR A 152 6.95 -6.75 60.06
C TYR A 152 5.84 -6.11 60.89
N ALA A 153 4.71 -5.75 60.25
CA ALA A 153 3.57 -5.14 60.93
C ALA A 153 2.97 -6.08 61.99
N ARG A 154 2.84 -7.38 61.69
CA ARG A 154 2.39 -8.40 62.65
C ARG A 154 3.31 -8.49 63.85
N ASN A 155 4.62 -8.50 63.62
CA ASN A 155 5.61 -8.55 64.69
C ASN A 155 5.60 -7.28 65.55
N MET A 156 5.47 -6.11 64.93
CA MET A 156 5.36 -4.84 65.63
C MET A 156 4.10 -4.78 66.49
N ASN A 157 2.93 -5.14 65.93
CA ASN A 157 1.67 -5.21 66.67
C ASN A 157 1.76 -6.21 67.83
N ARG A 158 2.41 -7.37 67.63
CA ARG A 158 2.61 -8.36 68.69
C ARG A 158 3.49 -7.81 69.81
N LEU A 159 4.55 -7.09 69.46
CA LEU A 159 5.45 -6.45 70.43
C LEU A 159 4.72 -5.34 71.21
N GLU A 160 3.90 -4.55 70.53
CA GLU A 160 3.09 -3.49 71.15
C GLU A 160 2.05 -4.06 72.10
N ILE A 161 1.32 -5.11 71.70
CA ILE A 161 0.40 -5.83 72.60
C ILE A 161 1.14 -6.39 73.82
N HIS A 162 2.35 -6.93 73.64
CA HIS A 162 3.14 -7.45 74.75
C HIS A 162 3.58 -6.32 75.69
N LYS A 163 4.10 -5.23 75.15
CA LYS A 163 4.50 -4.05 75.92
C LYS A 163 3.31 -3.51 76.72
N GLU A 164 2.16 -3.35 76.09
CA GLU A 164 0.95 -2.82 76.72
C GLU A 164 0.48 -3.74 77.85
N ARG A 165 0.45 -5.06 77.62
CA ARG A 165 0.12 -6.04 78.66
C ARG A 165 1.04 -5.96 79.87
N GLU A 166 2.35 -5.85 79.64
CA GLU A 166 3.33 -5.72 80.72
C GLU A 166 3.16 -4.38 81.46
N MET A 167 2.94 -3.28 80.74
CA MET A 167 2.65 -1.96 81.35
C MET A 167 1.37 -2.00 82.19
N THR A 168 0.27 -2.55 81.66
CA THR A 168 -0.97 -2.73 82.41
C THR A 168 -0.74 -3.61 83.64
N ASN A 169 0.03 -4.70 83.53
CA ASN A 169 0.36 -5.54 84.69
C ASN A 169 1.13 -4.77 85.77
N ILE A 170 2.07 -3.90 85.38
CA ILE A 170 2.80 -3.02 86.31
C ILE A 170 1.85 -1.99 86.94
N GLU A 171 0.96 -1.38 86.16
CA GLU A 171 -0.02 -0.42 86.67
C GLU A 171 -1.00 -1.08 87.64
N VAL A 172 -1.51 -2.27 87.32
CA VAL A 172 -2.38 -3.05 88.21
C VAL A 172 -1.64 -3.38 89.51
N LYS A 173 -0.36 -3.80 89.44
CA LYS A 173 0.47 -4.02 90.63
C LYS A 173 0.66 -2.74 91.44
N LYS A 174 1.06 -1.64 90.80
CA LYS A 174 1.25 -0.33 91.44
C LYS A 174 -0.04 0.16 92.11
N PHE A 175 -1.18 0.03 91.44
CA PHE A 175 -2.49 0.41 91.96
C PHE A 175 -2.89 -0.48 93.13
N LYS A 176 -2.68 -1.80 93.03
CA LYS A 176 -2.89 -2.75 94.13
C LYS A 176 -2.04 -2.39 95.35
N ASP A 177 -0.75 -2.09 95.15
CA ASP A 177 0.17 -1.72 96.22
C ASP A 177 -0.26 -0.39 96.84
N MET A 178 -0.65 0.60 96.04
CA MET A 178 -1.18 1.90 96.51
C MET A 178 -2.48 1.74 97.32
N ILE A 179 -3.42 0.91 96.87
CA ILE A 179 -4.64 0.60 97.63
C ILE A 179 -4.31 -0.11 98.93
N SER A 180 -3.36 -1.05 98.90
CA SER A 180 -2.96 -1.81 100.09
C SER A 180 -2.30 -0.92 101.16
N THR A 181 -1.54 0.11 100.76
CA THR A 181 -0.88 1.04 101.69
C THR A 181 -1.83 2.09 102.25
N ILE A 182 -2.79 2.58 101.47
CA ILE A 182 -3.86 3.47 101.97
C ILE A 182 -4.81 2.69 102.90
N GLY A 183 -5.09 1.43 102.58
CA GLY A 183 -5.99 0.56 103.33
C GLY A 183 -7.46 0.80 102.95
N GLY A 184 -8.22 -0.29 102.75
CA GLY A 184 -9.62 -0.22 102.29
C GLY A 184 -10.54 0.61 103.19
N ASN A 185 -10.26 0.66 104.49
CA ASN A 185 -11.01 1.45 105.46
C ASN A 185 -10.85 2.97 105.25
N VAL A 186 -9.65 3.42 104.84
CA VAL A 186 -9.38 4.85 104.56
C VAL A 186 -9.98 5.26 103.22
N LEU A 187 -9.95 4.38 102.21
CA LEU A 187 -10.64 4.61 100.93
C LEU A 187 -12.16 4.72 101.10
N ALA A 188 -12.76 3.86 101.93
CA ALA A 188 -14.18 3.96 102.28
C ALA A 188 -14.49 5.30 102.97
N ALA A 189 -13.64 5.71 103.92
CA ALA A 189 -13.79 7.00 104.60
C ALA A 189 -13.68 8.19 103.63
N ILE A 190 -12.73 8.18 102.70
CA ILE A 190 -12.55 9.22 101.67
C ILE A 190 -13.73 9.27 100.70
N ALA A 191 -14.23 8.11 100.24
CA ALA A 191 -15.41 8.05 99.37
C ALA A 191 -16.69 8.56 100.07
N THR A 192 -16.82 8.32 101.38
CA THR A 192 -17.94 8.84 102.19
C THR A 192 -17.76 10.31 102.62
N ALA A 193 -16.56 10.88 102.51
CA ALA A 193 -16.26 12.24 102.98
C ALA A 193 -16.97 13.32 102.15
N GLY A 194 -17.22 13.10 100.85
CA GLY A 194 -17.98 14.03 100.01
C GLY A 194 -19.43 14.19 100.46
N PRO A 195 -20.22 13.09 100.49
CA PRO A 195 -21.59 13.12 100.98
C PRO A 195 -21.69 13.54 102.45
N ALA A 196 -20.79 13.07 103.32
CA ALA A 196 -20.81 13.41 104.74
C ALA A 196 -20.49 14.90 105.01
N ASN A 197 -19.55 15.49 104.27
CA ASN A 197 -19.23 16.93 104.41
C ASN A 197 -20.33 17.82 103.82
N GLN A 198 -20.92 17.44 102.67
CA GLN A 198 -22.04 18.18 102.10
C GLN A 198 -23.28 18.15 103.02
N VAL A 199 -23.57 17.01 103.65
CA VAL A 199 -24.65 16.88 104.64
C VAL A 199 -24.35 17.70 105.90
N ASN A 200 -23.11 17.69 106.41
CA ASN A 200 -22.73 18.50 107.57
C ASN A 200 -22.77 20.01 107.29
N MET A 201 -22.45 20.44 106.06
CA MET A 201 -22.52 21.84 105.65
C MET A 201 -23.98 22.34 105.54
N LEU A 202 -24.88 21.51 104.99
CA LEU A 202 -26.33 21.78 104.97
C LEU A 202 -26.93 21.87 106.39
N LYS A 203 -26.45 21.01 107.31
CA LYS A 203 -26.81 21.05 108.73
C LYS A 203 -26.31 22.31 109.44
N ALA A 204 -25.11 22.79 109.10
CA ALA A 204 -24.51 24.01 109.65
C ALA A 204 -25.17 25.31 109.11
N LEU A 205 -25.73 25.26 107.90
CA LEU A 205 -26.52 26.35 107.30
C LEU A 205 -27.99 26.36 107.77
N GLY A 206 -28.40 25.40 108.62
CA GLY A 206 -29.75 25.35 109.19
C GLY A 206 -30.86 25.05 108.18
N LEU A 207 -30.52 24.50 107.02
CA LEU A 207 -31.47 24.18 105.96
C LEU A 207 -31.86 22.70 106.02
N GLU A 208 -33.07 22.42 106.51
CA GLU A 208 -33.71 21.12 106.29
C GLU A 208 -34.05 20.99 104.80
N SER A 209 -33.73 19.86 104.18
CA SER A 209 -33.91 19.64 102.73
C SER A 209 -35.40 19.65 102.36
N VAL A 210 -35.92 20.80 101.96
CA VAL A 210 -37.30 20.94 101.45
C VAL A 210 -37.26 20.96 99.92
N LEU A 211 -37.81 19.92 99.30
CA LEU A 211 -38.00 19.83 97.85
C LEU A 211 -39.18 20.73 97.45
N ILE A 212 -38.90 21.88 96.81
CA ILE A 212 -39.95 22.76 96.27
C ILE A 212 -40.18 22.39 94.80
N THR A 213 -41.34 21.83 94.48
CA THR A 213 -41.71 21.42 93.12
C THR A 213 -42.82 22.32 92.56
N ASP A 214 -42.53 23.03 91.46
CA ASP A 214 -43.54 23.55 90.53
C ASP A 214 -43.31 22.91 89.15
N GLY A 215 -44.39 22.48 88.52
CA GLY A 215 -44.50 21.27 87.70
C GLY A 215 -43.88 21.27 86.30
N ASN A 216 -42.81 22.02 86.03
CA ASN A 216 -42.15 21.95 84.71
C ASN A 216 -40.62 22.11 84.68
N SER A 217 -39.95 22.20 85.84
CA SER A 217 -38.48 22.06 85.94
C SER A 217 -38.06 21.85 87.41
N PRO A 218 -37.62 20.65 87.83
CA PRO A 218 -37.21 20.42 89.21
C PRO A 218 -35.88 21.14 89.49
N VAL A 219 -35.91 22.15 90.36
CA VAL A 219 -34.71 22.83 90.85
C VAL A 219 -34.08 21.96 91.94
N ASN A 220 -32.94 21.35 91.64
CA ASN A 220 -32.19 20.56 92.61
C ASN A 220 -31.34 21.49 93.49
N LEU A 221 -31.71 21.61 94.78
CA LEU A 221 -31.02 22.47 95.74
C LEU A 221 -29.53 22.09 95.94
N PHE A 222 -29.13 20.86 95.56
CA PHE A 222 -27.73 20.44 95.54
C PHE A 222 -26.88 21.21 94.52
N ASP A 223 -27.43 21.57 93.35
CA ASP A 223 -26.70 22.30 92.30
C ASP A 223 -26.76 23.82 92.52
N THR A 224 -27.87 24.34 93.07
CA THR A 224 -28.01 25.79 93.33
C THR A 224 -27.22 26.27 94.54
N ALA A 225 -26.93 25.41 95.53
CA ALA A 225 -26.05 25.77 96.66
C ALA A 225 -24.61 26.06 96.20
N SER A 226 -24.13 25.35 95.17
CA SER A 226 -22.82 25.58 94.54
C SER A 226 -22.74 26.93 93.79
N GLY A 227 -23.87 27.48 93.35
CA GLY A 227 -23.94 28.79 92.70
C GLY A 227 -24.10 29.99 93.65
N LEU A 228 -24.60 29.77 94.87
CA LEU A 228 -24.84 30.82 95.87
C LEU A 228 -23.66 31.02 96.84
N VAL A 229 -22.88 29.97 97.08
CA VAL A 229 -21.59 30.05 97.78
C VAL A 229 -20.54 30.37 96.73
N GLY A 230 -20.24 31.65 96.53
CA GLY A 230 -19.20 32.08 95.62
C GLY A 230 -17.89 31.33 95.87
N GLN A 231 -17.55 30.39 94.99
CA GLN A 231 -16.23 29.80 94.98
C GLN A 231 -15.28 30.72 94.21
N ASN A 232 -14.37 31.31 94.97
CA ASN A 232 -13.13 31.88 94.51
C ASN A 232 -12.30 30.80 93.79
N GLN A 233 -11.92 31.11 92.54
CA GLN A 233 -10.96 30.40 91.66
C GLN A 233 -11.33 29.01 91.16
#